data_AF-B8LE61-F1
#
_entry.id   AF-B8LE61-F1
#
_cell.length_a   1.000
_cell.length_b   1.000
_cell.length_c   1.000
_cell.angle_alpha   90.00
_cell.angle_beta   90.00
_cell.angle_gamma   90.00
#
_symmetry.space_group_name_H-M   'P 1'
#
loop_
_entity.id
_entity.type
_entity.pdbx_description
1 polymer ?
#
loop_
_entity_poly.entity_id
_entity_poly.type
_entity_poly.pdbx_seq_one_letter_code
_entity_poly.pdbx_strand_id
1 'polypeptide(L)'
;FDPAGFSERAPEWINWFREAELKHGRQAMLAVVGMVVPEFVRIPGEAFSFEAIPNVLDAHDALLDTSMKQILLWISLMEAMSLGALSNMNEFDREPGNFGFDPLGMMPKDAAKAKEMQLKELKNGRLAMVAIGGMVHGAITTGHG
;
A
#
# COMPACT_ATOMS: atom_id res chain seq x y z
N PHE A 1 10.60 6.78 16.65
CA PHE A 1 11.51 5.72 17.09
C PHE A 1 12.53 5.57 16.00
N ASP A 2 13.76 5.98 16.26
CA ASP A 2 14.83 6.01 15.26
C ASP A 2 16.17 5.66 15.94
N PRO A 3 16.49 4.36 16.10
CA PRO A 3 17.74 3.93 16.73
C PRO A 3 18.96 4.14 15.82
N ALA A 4 18.76 4.32 14.51
CA ALA A 4 19.83 4.50 13.52
C ALA A 4 20.12 5.98 13.20
N GLY A 5 19.30 6.90 13.72
CA GLY A 5 19.49 8.35 13.60
C GLY A 5 19.28 8.88 12.19
N PHE A 6 18.43 8.24 11.37
CA PHE A 6 18.11 8.72 10.03
C PHE A 6 17.54 10.14 10.02
N SER A 7 16.76 10.52 11.04
CA SER A 7 16.22 11.88 11.14
C SER A 7 17.29 12.94 11.42
N GLU A 8 18.37 12.57 12.13
CA GLU A 8 19.47 13.50 12.46
C GLU A 8 20.55 13.51 11.37
N ARG A 9 20.79 12.36 10.73
CA ARG A 9 21.80 12.21 9.68
C ARG A 9 21.37 12.76 8.33
N ALA A 10 20.07 12.77 8.05
CA ALA A 10 19.52 13.17 6.76
C ALA A 10 18.19 13.95 6.94
N PRO A 11 18.22 15.17 7.52
CA PRO A 11 17.02 15.95 7.80
C PRO A 11 16.26 16.33 6.51
N GLU A 12 16.97 16.55 5.41
CA GLU A 12 16.38 16.87 4.10
C GLU A 12 15.53 15.73 3.52
N TRP A 13 15.76 14.50 3.96
CA TRP A 13 15.06 13.30 3.47
C TRP A 13 13.87 12.91 4.33
N ILE A 14 13.58 13.62 5.42
CA ILE A 14 12.48 13.28 6.33
C ILE A 14 11.12 13.30 5.61
N ASN A 15 10.89 14.29 4.76
CA ASN A 15 9.66 14.40 3.97
C ASN A 15 9.52 13.22 2.99
N TRP A 16 10.62 12.81 2.38
CA TRP A 16 10.67 11.62 1.53
C TRP A 16 10.38 10.34 2.30
N PHE A 17 10.99 10.15 3.47
CA PHE A 17 10.73 8.98 4.32
C PHE A 17 9.27 8.90 4.78
N ARG A 18 8.62 10.04 5.04
CA ARG A 18 7.20 10.08 5.38
C ARG A 18 6.31 9.68 4.20
N GLU A 19 6.57 10.20 3.01
CA GLU A 19 5.84 9.82 1.78
C GLU A 19 6.02 8.32 1.48
N ALA A 20 7.26 7.82 1.60
CA ALA A 20 7.57 6.42 1.40
C ALA A 20 6.83 5.53 2.42
N GLU A 21 6.82 5.90 3.70
CA GLU A 21 6.10 5.18 4.74
C GLU A 21 4.59 5.09 4.46
N LEU A 22 3.99 6.20 4.02
CA LEU A 22 2.56 6.22 3.69
C LEU A 22 2.23 5.40 2.44
N LYS A 23 3.07 5.45 1.39
CA LYS A 23 2.89 4.60 0.20
C LYS A 23 2.98 3.12 0.55
N HIS A 24 4.00 2.69 1.28
CA HIS A 24 4.15 1.29 1.69
C HIS A 24 3.02 0.85 2.62
N GLY A 25 2.63 1.70 3.58
CA GLY A 25 1.51 1.41 4.48
C GLY A 25 0.19 1.20 3.75
N ARG A 26 -0.15 2.08 2.79
CA ARG A 26 -1.38 1.97 1.99
C ARG A 26 -1.38 0.73 1.10
N GLN A 27 -0.27 0.45 0.42
CA GLN A 27 -0.13 -0.76 -0.40
C GLN A 27 -0.24 -2.03 0.45
N ALA A 28 0.40 -2.06 1.63
CA ALA A 28 0.32 -3.20 2.53
C ALA A 28 -1.10 -3.42 3.08
N MET A 29 -1.84 -2.36 3.43
CA MET A 29 -3.23 -2.48 3.86
C MET A 29 -4.12 -3.11 2.78
N LEU A 30 -3.96 -2.71 1.52
CA LEU A 30 -4.68 -3.30 0.39
C LEU A 30 -4.23 -4.74 0.13
N ALA A 31 -2.94 -5.03 0.25
CA ALA A 31 -2.39 -6.38 0.06
C ALA A 31 -2.90 -7.37 1.11
N VAL A 32 -3.02 -6.97 2.38
CA VAL A 32 -3.57 -7.83 3.45
C VAL A 32 -5.01 -8.22 3.13
N VAL A 33 -5.85 -7.25 2.75
CA VAL A 33 -7.23 -7.54 2.33
C VAL A 33 -7.26 -8.39 1.05
N GLY A 34 -6.37 -8.08 0.11
CA GLY A 34 -6.23 -8.78 -1.17
C GLY A 34 -5.72 -10.22 -1.05
N MET A 35 -5.07 -10.59 0.06
CA MET A 35 -4.70 -11.98 0.35
C MET A 35 -5.88 -12.76 0.96
N VAL A 36 -6.63 -12.14 1.87
CA VAL A 36 -7.70 -12.81 2.64
C VAL A 36 -9.00 -12.95 1.83
N VAL A 37 -9.42 -11.91 1.11
CA VAL A 37 -10.69 -11.92 0.35
C VAL A 37 -10.79 -13.03 -0.71
N PRO A 38 -9.78 -13.28 -1.57
CA PRO A 38 -9.87 -14.30 -2.63
C PRO A 38 -9.90 -15.75 -2.13
N GLU A 39 -9.66 -15.99 -0.84
CA GLU A 39 -9.91 -17.31 -0.22
C GLU A 39 -11.41 -17.58 -0.07
N PHE A 40 -12.22 -16.54 0.14
CA PHE A 40 -13.67 -16.68 0.35
C PHE A 40 -14.49 -16.31 -0.89
N VAL A 41 -14.08 -15.25 -1.61
CA VAL A 41 -14.86 -14.67 -2.71
C VAL A 41 -13.94 -14.39 -3.89
N ARG A 42 -14.28 -14.95 -5.05
CA ARG A 42 -13.58 -14.67 -6.31
C ARG A 42 -14.49 -13.97 -7.31
N ILE A 43 -13.87 -13.13 -8.12
CA ILE A 43 -14.55 -12.38 -9.17
C ILE A 43 -15.03 -13.41 -10.22
N PRO A 44 -16.28 -13.28 -10.72
CA PRO A 44 -16.80 -14.20 -11.71
C PRO A 44 -15.94 -14.21 -12.99
N GLY A 45 -15.35 -15.36 -13.29
CA GLY A 45 -14.54 -15.64 -14.48
C GLY A 45 -13.79 -16.96 -14.33
N GLU A 46 -13.79 -17.80 -15.37
CA GLU A 46 -13.17 -19.14 -15.32
C GLU A 46 -11.67 -19.08 -14.99
N ALA A 47 -10.97 -18.07 -15.52
CA ALA A 47 -9.56 -17.82 -15.28
C ALA A 47 -9.22 -17.45 -13.81
N PHE A 48 -10.22 -17.05 -13.02
CA PHE A 48 -10.05 -16.69 -11.61
C PHE A 48 -10.70 -17.71 -10.67
N SER A 49 -11.27 -18.79 -11.20
CA SER A 49 -11.98 -19.80 -10.41
C SER A 49 -11.06 -20.54 -9.43
N PHE A 50 -11.65 -21.12 -8.38
CA PHE A 50 -10.92 -21.93 -7.39
C PHE A 50 -10.23 -23.15 -8.02
N GLU A 51 -10.75 -23.63 -9.15
CA GLU A 51 -10.18 -24.76 -9.90
C GLU A 51 -8.95 -24.35 -10.71
N ALA A 52 -8.96 -23.12 -11.27
CA ALA A 52 -7.84 -22.62 -12.06
C ALA A 52 -6.64 -22.22 -11.19
N ILE A 53 -6.88 -21.72 -9.98
CA ILE A 53 -5.82 -21.25 -9.07
C ILE A 53 -6.17 -21.70 -7.64
N PRO A 54 -5.63 -22.82 -7.13
CA PRO A 54 -5.95 -23.29 -5.78
C PRO A 54 -5.33 -22.39 -4.69
N ASN A 55 -4.09 -21.91 -4.88
CA ASN A 55 -3.39 -21.06 -3.92
C ASN A 55 -3.37 -19.59 -4.35
N VAL A 56 -3.65 -18.69 -3.42
CA VAL A 56 -3.64 -17.24 -3.69
C VAL A 56 -2.25 -16.73 -4.11
N LEU A 57 -1.18 -17.37 -3.63
CA LEU A 57 0.20 -17.00 -4.01
C LEU A 57 0.51 -17.27 -5.49
N ASP A 58 0.05 -18.40 -6.02
CA ASP A 58 0.31 -18.80 -7.40
C ASP A 58 -0.49 -17.96 -8.41
N ALA A 59 -1.46 -17.16 -7.92
CA ALA A 59 -2.27 -16.28 -8.75
C ALA A 59 -1.43 -15.22 -9.49
N HIS A 60 -0.32 -14.77 -8.89
CA HIS A 60 0.56 -13.80 -9.53
C HIS A 60 1.15 -14.33 -10.84
N ASP A 61 1.67 -15.55 -10.82
CA ASP A 61 2.33 -16.17 -11.97
C ASP A 61 1.32 -16.66 -13.00
N ALA A 62 0.18 -17.20 -12.55
CA ALA A 62 -0.90 -17.66 -13.43
C ALA A 62 -1.56 -16.52 -14.23
N LEU A 63 -1.60 -15.31 -13.66
CA LEU A 63 -2.27 -14.15 -14.25
C LEU A 63 -1.30 -13.11 -14.81
N LEU A 64 -0.02 -13.46 -14.93
CA LEU A 64 1.04 -12.57 -15.38
C LEU A 64 0.75 -11.95 -16.75
N ASP A 65 0.27 -12.78 -17.69
CA ASP A 65 0.14 -12.38 -19.09
C ASP A 65 -1.10 -11.54 -19.41
N THR A 66 -2.09 -11.50 -18.51
CA THR A 66 -3.36 -10.82 -18.77
C THR A 66 -3.61 -9.70 -17.75
N SER A 67 -4.11 -10.02 -16.58
CA SER A 67 -4.56 -9.02 -15.60
C SER A 67 -3.41 -8.32 -14.88
N MET A 68 -2.28 -9.00 -14.62
CA MET A 68 -1.15 -8.34 -13.95
C MET A 68 -0.51 -7.27 -14.81
N LYS A 69 -0.35 -7.49 -16.12
CA LYS A 69 0.15 -6.46 -17.07
C LYS A 69 -0.77 -5.24 -17.11
N GLN A 70 -2.09 -5.44 -17.09
CA GLN A 70 -3.05 -4.33 -17.06
C GLN A 70 -2.94 -3.54 -15.75
N ILE A 71 -2.86 -4.22 -14.61
CA ILE A 71 -2.70 -3.56 -13.30
C ILE A 71 -1.38 -2.76 -13.27
N LEU A 72 -0.28 -3.36 -13.73
CA LEU A 72 1.02 -2.70 -13.80
C LEU A 72 0.99 -1.46 -14.71
N LEU A 73 0.30 -1.53 -15.85
CA LEU A 73 0.13 -0.40 -16.76
C LEU A 73 -0.60 0.77 -16.07
N TRP A 74 -1.70 0.50 -15.37
CA TRP A 74 -2.46 1.57 -14.70
C TRP A 74 -1.73 2.13 -13.47
N ILE A 75 -1.06 1.28 -12.69
CA ILE A 75 -0.23 1.72 -11.57
C ILE A 75 0.92 2.59 -12.07
N SER A 76 1.65 2.15 -13.10
CA SER A 76 2.78 2.92 -13.65
C SER A 76 2.34 4.27 -14.23
N LEU A 77 1.16 4.34 -14.85
CA LEU A 77 0.57 5.61 -15.32
C LEU A 77 0.26 6.56 -14.14
N MET A 78 -0.38 6.04 -13.08
CA MET A 78 -0.68 6.84 -11.88
C MET A 78 0.59 7.29 -11.16
N GLU A 79 1.60 6.42 -11.08
CA GLU A 79 2.90 6.79 -10.53
C GLU A 79 3.59 7.86 -11.38
N ALA A 80 3.57 7.74 -12.71
CA ALA A 80 4.14 8.73 -13.62
C ALA A 80 3.53 10.13 -13.45
N MET A 81 2.21 10.21 -13.21
CA MET A 81 1.54 11.48 -12.87
C MET A 81 1.96 12.00 -11.49
N SER A 82 2.25 11.12 -10.54
CA SER A 82 2.71 11.49 -9.20
C SER A 82 4.20 11.85 -9.12
N LEU A 83 5.02 11.46 -10.11
CA LEU A 83 6.46 11.74 -10.14
C LEU A 83 6.77 13.24 -10.16
N GLY A 84 5.97 14.05 -10.87
CA GLY A 84 6.15 15.50 -10.89
C GLY A 84 5.90 16.18 -9.54
N ALA A 85 5.05 15.57 -8.70
CA ALA A 85 4.86 16.01 -7.31
C ALA A 85 6.00 15.52 -6.40
N LEU A 86 6.61 14.37 -6.72
CA LEU A 86 7.73 13.78 -5.98
C LEU A 86 9.08 14.47 -6.26
N SER A 87 9.32 14.93 -7.49
CA SER A 87 10.55 15.65 -7.86
C SER A 87 10.67 17.03 -7.22
N ASN A 88 9.55 17.61 -6.76
CA ASN A 88 9.47 18.97 -6.22
C ASN A 88 8.92 18.99 -4.78
N MET A 89 9.15 17.90 -4.03
CA MET A 89 8.65 17.72 -2.65
C MET A 89 9.11 18.80 -1.66
N ASN A 90 10.23 19.47 -1.96
CA ASN A 90 10.77 20.54 -1.11
C ASN A 90 10.36 21.96 -1.57
N GLU A 91 9.73 22.09 -2.74
CA GLU A 91 9.32 23.39 -3.31
C GLU A 91 7.81 23.65 -3.17
N PHE A 92 6.98 22.61 -3.06
CA PHE A 92 5.53 22.74 -2.87
C PHE A 92 5.13 22.65 -1.39
N ASP A 93 4.27 23.56 -0.93
CA ASP A 93 3.66 23.60 0.42
C ASP A 93 2.59 22.49 0.60
N ARG A 94 2.97 21.26 0.28
CA ARG A 94 2.11 20.08 0.35
C ARG A 94 2.60 19.17 1.47
N GLU A 95 1.72 18.85 2.41
CA GLU A 95 2.03 17.82 3.42
C GLU A 95 2.32 16.46 2.73
N PRO A 96 3.44 15.80 3.07
CA PRO A 96 3.76 14.47 2.54
C PRO A 96 2.59 13.49 2.76
N GLY A 97 2.15 12.85 1.69
CA GLY A 97 1.08 11.85 1.65
C GLY A 97 -0.32 12.39 1.41
N ASN A 98 -0.49 13.72 1.36
CA ASN A 98 -1.79 14.36 1.12
C ASN A 98 -2.05 14.56 -0.38
N PHE A 99 -2.78 13.63 -1.01
CA PHE A 99 -3.15 13.71 -2.43
C PHE A 99 -4.46 14.48 -2.69
N GLY A 100 -5.06 15.11 -1.67
CA GLY A 100 -6.37 15.77 -1.80
C GLY A 100 -7.53 14.81 -2.07
N PHE A 101 -7.32 13.51 -1.88
CA PHE A 101 -8.30 12.46 -2.13
C PHE A 101 -9.19 12.25 -0.89
N ASP A 102 -10.18 13.12 -0.71
CA ASP A 102 -11.25 12.95 0.29
C ASP A 102 -12.64 13.08 -0.36
N PRO A 103 -13.06 12.10 -1.17
CA PRO A 103 -14.37 12.13 -1.83
C PRO A 103 -15.53 11.96 -0.85
N LEU A 104 -15.27 11.44 0.36
CA LEU A 104 -16.28 11.15 1.38
C LEU A 104 -16.33 12.19 2.51
N GLY A 105 -15.46 13.21 2.48
CA GLY A 105 -15.41 14.28 3.48
C GLY A 105 -15.14 13.79 4.89
N MET A 106 -14.41 12.68 5.04
CA MET A 106 -14.20 12.02 6.33
C MET A 106 -13.09 12.68 7.17
N MET A 107 -12.30 13.60 6.58
CA MET A 107 -11.29 14.33 7.33
C MET A 107 -11.94 15.38 8.25
N PRO A 108 -11.74 15.27 9.58
CA PRO A 108 -12.27 16.25 10.52
C PRO A 108 -11.54 17.58 10.37
N LYS A 109 -12.30 18.69 10.40
CA LYS A 109 -11.78 20.07 10.28
C LYS A 109 -10.90 20.50 11.46
N ASP A 110 -10.97 19.79 12.58
CA ASP A 110 -10.17 20.04 13.78
C ASP A 110 -8.74 19.50 13.60
N ALA A 111 -7.73 20.36 13.70
CA ALA A 111 -6.32 19.99 13.52
C ALA A 111 -5.84 18.86 14.47
N ALA A 112 -6.38 18.78 15.69
CA ALA A 112 -6.06 17.72 16.63
C ALA A 112 -6.64 16.36 16.20
N LYS A 113 -7.88 16.33 15.68
CA LYS A 113 -8.52 15.11 15.19
C LYS A 113 -7.94 14.67 13.84
N ALA A 114 -7.50 15.62 13.01
CA ALA A 114 -6.79 15.31 11.77
C ALA A 114 -5.47 14.58 12.07
N LYS A 115 -4.69 15.06 13.05
CA LYS A 115 -3.47 14.38 13.51
C LYS A 115 -3.77 13.00 14.10
N GLU A 116 -4.86 12.86 14.86
CA GLU A 116 -5.27 11.55 15.38
C GLU A 116 -5.62 10.57 14.24
N MET A 117 -6.31 11.04 13.20
CA MET A 117 -6.66 10.23 12.03
C MET A 117 -5.41 9.82 11.23
N GLN A 118 -4.49 10.74 11.00
CA GLN A 118 -3.18 10.44 10.39
C GLN A 118 -2.41 9.39 11.21
N LEU A 119 -2.45 9.48 12.55
CA LEU A 119 -1.84 8.48 13.42
C LEU A 119 -2.52 7.11 13.33
N LYS A 120 -3.85 7.06 13.14
CA LYS A 120 -4.58 5.80 12.92
C LYS A 120 -4.17 5.14 11.61
N GLU A 121 -4.09 5.92 10.52
CA GLU A 121 -3.61 5.43 9.23
C GLU A 121 -2.19 4.86 9.36
N LEU A 122 -1.30 5.59 10.00
CA LEU A 122 0.10 5.19 10.15
C LEU A 122 0.27 3.92 11.01
N LYS A 123 -0.49 3.79 12.10
CA LYS A 123 -0.46 2.58 12.95
C LYS A 123 -1.01 1.36 12.21
N ASN A 124 -2.12 1.51 11.51
CA ASN A 124 -2.70 0.43 10.72
C ASN A 124 -1.80 0.05 9.53
N GLY A 125 -1.20 1.02 8.86
CA GLY A 125 -0.24 0.79 7.79
C GLY A 125 1.01 0.04 8.27
N ARG A 126 1.59 0.44 9.42
CA ARG A 126 2.72 -0.28 10.04
C ARG A 126 2.38 -1.72 10.41
N LEU A 127 1.21 -1.94 11.00
CA LEU A 127 0.74 -3.28 11.31
C LEU A 127 0.57 -4.12 10.04
N ALA A 128 -0.02 -3.55 9.00
CA ALA A 128 -0.23 -4.23 7.72
C ALA A 128 1.09 -4.59 7.02
N MET A 129 2.11 -3.72 7.07
CA MET A 129 3.44 -3.99 6.51
C MET A 129 4.11 -5.22 7.14
N VAL A 130 3.94 -5.43 8.45
CA VAL A 130 4.45 -6.62 9.13
C VAL A 130 3.55 -7.83 8.85
N ALA A 131 2.23 -7.62 8.85
CA ALA A 131 1.25 -8.68 8.63
C ALA A 131 1.41 -9.35 7.26
N ILE A 132 1.55 -8.57 6.17
CA ILE A 132 1.70 -9.14 4.83
C ILE A 132 3.00 -9.95 4.70
N GLY A 133 4.10 -9.49 5.30
CA GLY A 133 5.35 -10.24 5.34
C GLY A 133 5.21 -11.58 6.06
N GLY A 134 4.49 -11.59 7.19
CA GLY A 134 4.17 -12.82 7.92
C GLY A 134 3.23 -13.75 7.16
N MET A 135 2.19 -13.22 6.52
CA MET A 135 1.21 -13.99 5.74
C MET A 135 1.88 -14.67 4.54
N VAL A 136 2.67 -13.94 3.75
CA VAL A 136 3.37 -14.51 2.60
C VAL A 136 4.41 -15.54 3.04
N HIS A 137 5.21 -15.25 4.06
CA HIS A 137 6.20 -16.20 4.57
C HIS A 137 5.55 -17.46 5.17
N GLY A 138 4.46 -17.29 5.91
CA GLY A 138 3.67 -18.38 6.47
C GLY A 138 3.07 -19.27 5.37
N ALA A 139 2.48 -18.68 4.34
CA ALA A 139 1.88 -19.40 3.24
C ALA A 139 2.93 -20.19 2.41
N ILE A 140 4.13 -19.62 2.20
CA ILE A 140 5.23 -20.33 1.51
C ILE A 140 5.75 -21.52 2.34
N THR A 141 5.87 -21.36 3.66
CA THR A 141 6.48 -22.39 4.52
C THR A 141 5.52 -23.52 4.88
N THR A 142 4.23 -23.21 5.06
CA THR A 142 3.22 -24.17 5.51
C THR A 142 2.36 -24.71 4.38
N GLY A 143 2.31 -24.05 3.22
CA GLY A 143 1.43 -24.44 2.11
C GLY A 143 -0.06 -24.31 2.41
N HIS A 144 -0.41 -23.57 3.48
CA HIS A 144 -1.76 -23.29 3.90
C HIS A 144 -2.02 -21.78 3.88
N GLY A 145 -3.23 -21.38 3.47
CA GLY A 145 -3.77 -20.04 3.66
C GLY A 145 -4.16 -19.81 5.12
#